data_AF-A0A6H0KMX1-F1
#
_entry.id   AF-A0A6H0KMX1-F1
#
_cell.length_a   1.000
_cell.length_b   1.000
_cell.length_c   1.000
_cell.angle_alpha   90.00
_cell.angle_beta   90.00
_cell.angle_gamma   90.00
#
_symmetry.space_group_name_H-M   'P 1'
#
loop_
_entity.id
_entity.type
_entity.pdbx_description
1 polymer ?
#
loop_
_entity_poly.entity_id
_entity_poly.type
_entity_poly.pdbx_seq_one_letter_code
_entity_poly.pdbx_strand_id
1 'polypeptide(L)'
;MKTKTLSELEDKFIGEKGTPSRDAYEKELSDLMIGFQIKNARMKLDVTQEELANRINKKRAFISRIENDGSNLTIGTLRDIVERGLGGKLSIEVQI
;
A
#
# COMPACT_ATOMS: atom_id res chain seq x y z
N MET A 1 -31.88 12.97 4.64
CA MET A 1 -30.84 13.21 3.63
C MET A 1 -30.73 11.98 2.74
N LYS A 2 -30.62 12.13 1.41
CA LYS A 2 -30.27 11.00 0.55
C LYS A 2 -28.76 10.78 0.63
N THR A 3 -28.33 9.72 1.29
CA THR A 3 -26.93 9.31 1.36
C THR A 3 -26.56 8.54 0.11
N LYS A 4 -25.44 8.88 -0.51
CA LYS A 4 -24.86 8.10 -1.60
C LYS A 4 -23.74 7.23 -1.06
N THR A 5 -23.59 6.05 -1.64
CA THR A 5 -22.46 5.16 -1.37
C THR A 5 -21.20 5.68 -2.03
N LEU A 6 -20.03 5.25 -1.55
CA LEU A 6 -18.75 5.58 -2.19
C LEU A 6 -18.73 5.11 -3.65
N SER A 7 -19.20 3.90 -3.93
CA SER A 7 -19.29 3.36 -5.30
C SER A 7 -20.11 4.26 -6.22
N GLU A 8 -21.27 4.73 -5.78
CA GLU A 8 -22.12 5.63 -6.58
C GLU A 8 -21.47 6.99 -6.85
N LEU A 9 -20.59 7.45 -5.97
CA LEU A 9 -19.84 8.69 -6.19
C LEU A 9 -18.69 8.46 -7.16
N GLU A 10 -17.95 7.38 -6.98
CA GLU A 10 -16.85 7.02 -7.86
C GLU A 10 -17.33 6.74 -9.29
N ASP A 11 -18.44 6.00 -9.47
CA ASP A 11 -19.03 5.78 -10.80
C ASP A 11 -19.39 7.10 -11.48
N LYS A 12 -19.90 8.06 -10.70
CA LYS A 12 -20.29 9.38 -11.20
C LYS A 12 -19.08 10.27 -11.55
N PHE A 13 -18.02 10.24 -10.77
CA PHE A 13 -16.92 11.22 -10.87
C PHE A 13 -15.64 10.67 -11.52
N ILE A 14 -15.45 9.35 -11.51
CA ILE A 14 -14.24 8.66 -11.99
C ILE A 14 -14.59 7.79 -13.20
N GLY A 15 -15.76 7.15 -13.18
CA GLY A 15 -16.27 6.26 -14.22
C GLY A 15 -16.66 4.89 -13.66
N GLU A 16 -17.43 4.14 -14.42
CA GLU A 16 -17.83 2.78 -14.04
C GLU A 16 -16.63 1.82 -14.05
N LYS A 17 -16.74 0.71 -13.32
CA LYS A 17 -15.73 -0.36 -13.31
C LYS A 17 -15.43 -0.88 -14.72
N GLY A 18 -14.15 -1.08 -15.02
CA GLY A 18 -13.69 -1.49 -16.36
C GLY A 18 -13.53 -0.34 -17.35
N THR A 19 -13.77 0.91 -16.95
CA THR A 19 -13.37 2.07 -17.75
C THR A 19 -11.90 2.41 -17.50
N PRO A 20 -11.14 2.90 -18.49
CA PRO A 20 -9.73 3.24 -18.30
C PRO A 20 -9.44 4.21 -17.15
N SER A 21 -10.36 5.16 -16.92
CA SER A 21 -10.25 6.12 -15.82
C SER A 21 -10.44 5.46 -14.46
N ARG A 22 -11.42 4.55 -14.34
CA ARG A 22 -11.64 3.77 -13.12
C ARG A 22 -10.50 2.81 -12.84
N ASP A 23 -10.00 2.12 -13.86
CA ASP A 23 -8.89 1.18 -13.72
C ASP A 23 -7.59 1.89 -13.29
N ALA A 24 -7.32 3.08 -13.84
CA ALA A 24 -6.19 3.91 -13.43
C ALA A 24 -6.32 4.35 -11.96
N TYR A 25 -7.51 4.81 -11.56
CA TYR A 25 -7.80 5.20 -10.19
C TYR A 25 -7.65 4.02 -9.21
N GLU A 26 -8.23 2.86 -9.52
CA GLU A 26 -8.15 1.68 -8.66
C GLU A 26 -6.72 1.15 -8.55
N LYS A 27 -5.93 1.25 -9.63
CA LYS A 27 -4.51 0.91 -9.61
C LYS A 27 -3.73 1.83 -8.66
N GLU A 28 -3.87 3.15 -8.79
CA GLU A 28 -3.22 4.11 -7.88
C GLU A 28 -3.66 3.89 -6.43
N LEU A 29 -4.95 3.59 -6.21
CA LEU A 29 -5.49 3.28 -4.90
C LEU A 29 -4.86 2.00 -4.30
N SER A 30 -4.64 0.98 -5.13
CA SER A 30 -4.03 -0.29 -4.71
C SER A 30 -2.57 -0.10 -4.25
N ASP A 31 -1.81 0.73 -4.95
CA ASP A 31 -0.42 1.06 -4.61
C ASP A 31 -0.34 1.81 -3.28
N LEU A 32 -1.25 2.77 -3.06
CA LEU A 32 -1.40 3.47 -1.78
C LEU A 32 -1.80 2.51 -0.64
N MET A 33 -2.65 1.52 -0.93
CA MET A 33 -3.12 0.56 0.06
C MET A 33 -1.97 -0.30 0.62
N ILE A 34 -1.01 -0.71 -0.22
CA ILE A 34 0.17 -1.48 0.24
C ILE A 34 1.01 -0.66 1.21
N GLY A 35 1.32 0.59 0.86
CA GLY A 35 2.06 1.51 1.74
C GLY A 35 1.37 1.71 3.09
N PHE A 36 0.05 1.87 3.07
CA PHE A 36 -0.78 1.99 4.27
C PHE A 36 -0.76 0.70 5.12
N GLN A 37 -0.83 -0.48 4.51
CA GLN A 37 -0.74 -1.76 5.21
C GLN A 37 0.60 -1.93 5.92
N ILE A 38 1.71 -1.57 5.26
CA ILE A 38 3.06 -1.58 5.87
C ILE A 38 3.10 -0.64 7.07
N LYS A 39 2.60 0.59 6.92
CA LYS A 39 2.55 1.59 7.99
C LYS A 39 1.76 1.08 9.20
N ASN A 40 0.60 0.46 8.98
CA ASN A 40 -0.22 -0.10 10.05
C ASN A 40 0.48 -1.27 10.74
N ALA A 41 1.10 -2.17 10.00
CA ALA A 41 1.87 -3.28 10.58
C ALA A 41 3.04 -2.75 11.41
N ARG A 42 3.76 -1.74 10.91
CA ARG A 42 4.83 -1.06 11.64
C ARG A 42 4.34 -0.46 12.96
N MET A 43 3.23 0.27 12.92
CA MET A 43 2.63 0.89 14.11
C MET A 43 2.13 -0.15 15.12
N LYS A 44 1.59 -1.29 14.67
CA LYS A 44 1.20 -2.40 15.55
C LYS A 44 2.39 -3.03 16.29
N LEU A 45 3.59 -2.97 15.71
CA LEU A 45 4.83 -3.44 16.34
C LEU A 45 5.50 -2.37 17.20
N ASP A 46 4.93 -1.16 17.27
CA ASP A 46 5.48 0.00 17.99
C ASP A 46 6.93 0.34 17.59
N VAL A 47 7.22 0.29 16.28
CA VAL A 47 8.55 0.66 15.75
C VAL A 47 8.46 1.91 14.88
N THR A 48 9.51 2.72 14.92
CA THR A 48 9.67 3.92 14.09
C THR A 48 10.05 3.55 12.66
N GLN A 49 9.87 4.51 11.74
CA GLN A 49 10.34 4.35 10.35
C GLN A 49 11.85 4.15 10.26
N GLU A 50 12.63 4.78 11.15
CA GLU A 50 14.09 4.63 11.21
C GLU A 50 14.48 3.22 11.65
N GLU A 51 13.83 2.69 12.70
CA GLU A 51 14.09 1.33 13.18
C GLU A 51 13.72 0.28 12.13
N LEU A 52 12.57 0.43 11.46
CA LEU A 52 12.20 -0.46 10.36
C LEU A 52 13.23 -0.40 9.23
N ALA A 53 13.70 0.79 8.87
CA ALA A 53 14.70 0.97 7.82
C ALA A 53 16.03 0.30 8.21
N ASN A 54 16.46 0.44 9.46
CA ASN A 54 17.68 -0.17 9.99
C ASN A 54 17.63 -1.71 9.92
N ARG A 55 16.48 -2.32 10.24
CA ARG A 55 16.30 -3.79 10.15
C ARG A 55 16.53 -4.35 8.74
N ILE A 56 16.24 -3.55 7.71
CA ILE A 56 16.42 -3.95 6.30
C ILE A 56 17.63 -3.30 5.62
N ASN A 57 18.50 -2.62 6.38
CA ASN A 57 19.67 -1.89 5.88
C ASN A 57 19.30 -0.85 4.79
N LYS A 58 18.28 -0.03 5.07
CA LYS A 58 17.83 1.09 4.23
C LYS A 58 17.79 2.39 5.04
N LYS A 59 17.66 3.51 4.35
CA LYS A 59 17.48 4.83 4.98
C LYS A 59 16.02 5.03 5.37
N ARG A 60 15.72 5.74 6.46
CA ARG A 60 14.33 6.12 6.82
C ARG A 60 13.53 6.74 5.68
N ALA A 61 14.15 7.59 4.85
CA ALA A 61 13.49 8.20 3.69
C ALA A 61 12.92 7.15 2.69
N PHE A 62 13.53 5.96 2.63
CA PHE A 62 13.01 4.85 1.84
C PHE A 62 11.68 4.33 2.40
N ILE A 63 11.62 4.05 3.71
CA ILE A 63 10.38 3.64 4.39
C ILE A 63 9.32 4.74 4.29
N SER A 64 9.70 6.00 4.49
CA SER A 64 8.78 7.14 4.37
C SER A 64 8.14 7.23 2.99
N ARG A 65 8.91 7.04 1.90
CA ARG A 65 8.37 7.05 0.54
C ARG A 65 7.37 5.90 0.34
N ILE A 66 7.71 4.72 0.84
CA ILE A 66 6.87 3.53 0.71
C ILE A 66 5.54 3.71 1.43
N GLU A 67 5.56 4.26 2.65
CA GLU A 67 4.37 4.42 3.47
C GLU A 67 3.43 5.55 3.00
N ASN A 68 3.91 6.50 2.20
CA ASN A 68 3.15 7.71 1.86
C ASN A 68 2.90 7.90 0.35
N ASP A 69 3.81 7.49 -0.53
CA ASP A 69 3.74 7.84 -1.95
C ASP A 69 3.25 6.67 -2.83
N GLY A 70 2.93 5.51 -2.23
CA GLY A 70 2.50 4.31 -2.99
C GLY A 70 3.54 3.86 -4.02
N SER A 71 4.81 4.22 -3.82
CA SER A 71 5.82 4.10 -4.87
C SER A 71 5.98 2.67 -5.38
N ASN A 72 6.13 2.50 -6.69
CA ASN A 72 6.30 1.22 -7.37
C ASN A 72 7.34 0.32 -6.68
N LEU A 73 6.88 -0.69 -5.96
CA LEU A 73 7.70 -1.61 -5.15
C LEU A 73 7.97 -2.90 -5.93
N THR A 74 9.21 -3.38 -5.88
CA THR A 74 9.48 -4.76 -6.32
C THR A 74 8.99 -5.75 -5.26
N ILE A 75 8.56 -6.93 -5.69
CA ILE A 75 8.18 -8.03 -4.77
C ILE A 75 9.32 -8.35 -3.79
N GLY A 76 10.58 -8.30 -4.26
CA GLY A 76 11.74 -8.50 -3.39
C GLY A 76 11.86 -7.46 -2.27
N THR A 77 11.51 -6.20 -2.56
CA THR A 77 11.48 -5.13 -1.55
C THR A 77 10.34 -5.34 -0.55
N LEU A 78 9.15 -5.68 -1.05
CA LEU A 78 8.01 -5.96 -0.19
C LEU A 78 8.30 -7.13 0.75
N ARG A 79 8.90 -8.20 0.24
CA ARG A 79 9.35 -9.35 1.03
C ARG A 79 10.37 -8.95 2.09
N ASP A 80 11.36 -8.13 1.74
CA ASP A 80 12.38 -7.65 2.67
C ASP A 80 11.77 -6.88 3.85
N ILE A 81 10.85 -5.96 3.55
CA ILE A 81 10.11 -5.18 4.55
C ILE A 81 9.26 -6.08 5.45
N VAL A 82 8.48 -6.98 4.85
CA VAL A 82 7.54 -7.83 5.59
C VAL A 82 8.27 -8.87 6.42
N GLU A 83 9.19 -9.62 5.83
CA GLU A 83 9.81 -10.78 6.49
C GLU A 83 10.97 -10.39 7.40
N ARG A 84 11.88 -9.53 6.95
CA ARG A 84 13.03 -9.11 7.78
C ARG A 84 12.73 -7.88 8.62
N GLY A 85 12.03 -6.91 8.07
CA GLY A 85 11.71 -5.66 8.76
C GLY A 85 10.64 -5.82 9.84
N LEU A 86 9.51 -6.41 9.46
CA LEU A 86 8.33 -6.58 10.31
C LEU A 86 8.27 -7.95 10.98
N GLY A 87 9.04 -8.95 10.54
CA GLY A 87 8.99 -10.31 11.08
C GLY A 87 7.72 -11.09 10.72
N GLY A 88 7.00 -10.64 9.69
CA GLY A 88 5.78 -11.26 9.18
C GLY A 88 6.05 -12.30 8.09
N LYS A 89 4.98 -12.66 7.36
CA LYS A 89 5.05 -13.52 6.17
C LYS A 89 4.30 -12.86 5.03
N LEU A 90 4.93 -12.77 3.86
CA LEU A 90 4.28 -12.27 2.65
C LEU A 90 3.56 -13.43 1.96
N SER A 91 2.25 -13.27 1.71
CA SER A 91 1.46 -14.18 0.89
C SER A 91 1.01 -13.43 -0.36
N ILE A 92 1.19 -14.05 -1.53
CA ILE A 92 0.81 -13.49 -2.83
C ILE A 92 -0.08 -14.53 -3.51
N GLU A 93 -1.27 -14.11 -3.92
CA GLU A 93 -2.22 -14.90 -4.69
C GLU A 93 -2.40 -14.27 -6.06
N VAL A 94 -2.40 -15.09 -7.11
CA VAL A 94 -2.69 -14.67 -8.48
C VAL A 94 -3.91 -15.44 -8.94
N GLN A 95 -4.98 -14.72 -9.29
CA GLN A 95 -6.21 -15.29 -9.84
C GLN A 95 -6.23 -15.05 -11.35
N ILE A 96 -6.66 -16.05 -12.12
CA ILE A 96 -6.78 -16.02 -13.59
C ILE A 96 -8.25 -16.04 -13.95
#